data_AF-A0A257H945-F1
#
_entry.id   AF-A0A257H945-F1
#
_cell.length_a   1.000
_cell.length_b   1.000
_cell.length_c   1.000
_cell.angle_alpha   90.00
_cell.angle_beta   90.00
_cell.angle_gamma   90.00
#
_symmetry.space_group_name_H-M   'P 1'
#
loop_
_entity.id
_entity.type
_entity.pdbx_description
1 polymer ?
#
loop_
_entity_poly.entity_id
_entity_poly.type
_entity_poly.pdbx_seq_one_letter_code
_entity_poly.pdbx_strand_id
1 'polypeptide(L)'
;MRHPNRTTRAKTIVPWAAISALAAALLAACGTKPSPPIPSPVDVPVIVEPPAPPPPPPPPAPVADKKVSQAKTAREYRKDAASHLYALNQSRLYPGKMPPLLHAVGVLQVEIDQRGGVTHLSWMRAPRHAPDVMAEIEKSVRQAAPFPVPVRLGKVTYTDTWLWHKSGKFQLDTLTEGQL
;
A
#
# COMPACT_ATOMS: atom_id res chain seq x y z
N MET A 1 -36.42 -35.53 42.44
CA MET A 1 -35.15 -36.16 42.83
C MET A 1 -34.02 -35.51 42.04
N ARG A 2 -33.21 -34.68 42.71
CA ARG A 2 -31.98 -34.07 42.19
C ARG A 2 -30.81 -34.89 42.72
N HIS A 3 -29.87 -35.29 41.86
CA HIS A 3 -28.44 -35.13 42.12
C HIS A 3 -27.62 -35.17 40.82
N PRO A 4 -26.47 -34.47 40.78
CA PRO A 4 -25.77 -34.06 39.56
C PRO A 4 -24.52 -34.91 39.25
N ASN A 5 -24.14 -35.01 37.98
CA ASN A 5 -22.80 -35.43 37.58
C ASN A 5 -22.00 -34.21 37.10
N ARG A 6 -21.20 -33.65 38.02
CA ARG A 6 -20.14 -32.69 37.73
C ARG A 6 -18.91 -33.46 37.25
N THR A 7 -18.59 -33.36 35.96
CA THR A 7 -17.31 -33.82 35.44
C THR A 7 -16.30 -32.69 35.54
N THR A 8 -15.51 -32.70 36.61
CA THR A 8 -14.37 -31.83 36.86
C THR A 8 -13.24 -32.18 35.89
N ARG A 9 -12.86 -31.28 34.98
CA ARG A 9 -11.62 -31.42 34.18
C ARG A 9 -10.59 -30.43 34.74
N ALA A 10 -9.52 -30.99 35.28
CA ALA A 10 -8.48 -30.30 36.01
C ALA A 10 -7.72 -29.28 35.14
N LYS A 11 -7.49 -28.09 35.70
CA LYS A 11 -6.53 -27.09 35.21
C LYS A 11 -5.12 -27.55 35.60
N THR A 12 -4.29 -27.88 34.62
CA THR A 12 -2.87 -28.14 34.85
C THR A 12 -2.15 -26.81 35.01
N ILE A 13 -1.75 -26.52 36.25
CA ILE A 13 -0.93 -25.37 36.64
C ILE A 13 0.52 -25.81 36.48
N VAL A 14 1.28 -25.17 35.59
CA VAL A 14 2.71 -25.43 35.42
C VAL A 14 3.48 -24.55 36.42
N PRO A 15 4.25 -25.11 37.36
CA PRO A 15 4.98 -24.33 38.34
C PRO A 15 6.25 -23.73 37.73
N TRP A 16 6.29 -22.40 37.83
CA TRP A 16 7.49 -21.57 37.77
C TRP A 16 8.38 -21.91 38.97
N ALA A 17 9.53 -22.55 38.76
CA ALA A 17 10.76 -22.38 39.57
C ALA A 17 11.85 -23.37 39.14
N ALA A 18 13.09 -22.87 39.16
CA ALA A 18 14.35 -23.61 39.22
C ALA A 18 14.97 -24.14 37.91
N ILE A 19 15.46 -23.22 37.07
CA ILE A 19 16.84 -23.32 36.55
C ILE A 19 17.46 -21.92 36.64
N SER A 20 18.15 -21.66 37.76
CA SER A 20 19.01 -20.50 37.97
C SER A 20 20.47 -20.91 37.84
N ALA A 21 21.29 -19.92 37.47
CA ALA A 21 22.75 -19.86 37.53
C ALA A 21 23.54 -20.24 36.26
N LEU A 22 23.72 -19.26 35.37
CA LEU A 22 25.07 -18.92 34.90
C LEU A 22 25.20 -17.39 34.69
N ALA A 23 26.20 -16.82 35.36
CA ALA A 23 26.54 -15.41 35.60
C ALA A 23 26.51 -14.50 34.34
N ALA A 24 25.98 -13.27 34.37
CA ALA A 24 26.42 -12.06 35.10
C ALA A 24 27.80 -11.53 34.64
N ALA A 25 27.81 -10.72 33.57
CA ALA A 25 28.74 -9.63 33.20
C ALA A 25 28.42 -9.29 31.71
N LEU A 26 28.15 -8.08 31.23
CA LEU A 26 28.82 -6.79 31.42
C LEU A 26 27.86 -5.64 31.03
N LEU A 27 27.52 -4.79 31.99
CA LEU A 27 27.14 -3.39 31.76
C LEU A 27 28.43 -2.60 31.55
N ALA A 28 28.79 -2.25 30.32
CA ALA A 28 29.79 -1.23 30.01
C ALA A 28 29.75 -0.84 28.52
N ALA A 29 28.79 -0.01 28.13
CA ALA A 29 28.78 0.64 26.82
C ALA A 29 28.63 2.16 26.96
N CYS A 30 29.51 2.75 27.76
CA CYS A 30 29.86 4.17 27.72
C CYS A 30 31.39 4.24 27.80
N GLY A 31 32.03 4.75 26.75
CA GLY A 31 33.49 4.86 26.70
C GLY A 31 34.00 5.26 25.32
N THR A 32 33.92 6.55 25.00
CA THR A 32 34.65 7.18 23.90
C THR A 32 36.14 6.89 24.05
N LYS A 33 36.75 6.20 23.08
CA LYS A 33 38.18 5.91 23.07
C LYS A 33 38.95 7.11 22.47
N PRO A 34 39.99 7.64 23.14
CA PRO A 34 40.84 8.68 22.56
C PRO A 34 41.63 8.12 21.37
N SER A 35 41.64 8.87 20.26
CA SER A 35 42.41 8.53 19.07
C SER A 35 43.91 8.68 19.35
N PRO A 36 44.76 7.71 18.96
CA PRO A 36 46.21 7.89 19.00
C PRO A 36 46.65 8.98 18.00
N PRO A 37 47.74 9.69 18.28
CA PRO A 37 48.31 10.65 17.36
C PRO A 37 48.90 9.91 16.15
N ILE A 38 48.42 10.27 14.96
CA ILE A 38 48.95 9.81 13.68
C ILE A 38 50.30 10.53 13.45
N PRO A 39 51.40 9.81 13.20
CA PRO A 39 52.62 10.45 12.72
C PRO A 39 52.40 10.93 11.29
N SER A 40 52.64 12.22 11.05
CA SER A 40 52.90 12.78 9.72
C SER A 40 54.38 13.20 9.65
N PRO A 41 55.02 13.37 8.48
CA PRO A 41 54.62 13.05 7.11
C PRO A 41 55.73 12.28 6.33
N VAL A 42 55.36 11.53 5.28
CA VAL A 42 56.30 11.26 4.18
C VAL A 42 55.72 11.90 2.94
N ASP A 43 56.45 12.89 2.43
CA ASP A 43 56.21 13.64 1.21
C ASP A 43 56.08 12.67 0.02
N VAL A 44 54.87 12.49 -0.47
CA VAL A 44 54.60 11.97 -1.81
C VAL A 44 53.70 12.97 -2.49
N PRO A 45 54.08 13.53 -3.66
CA PRO A 45 53.20 14.40 -4.41
C PRO A 45 52.06 13.55 -4.99
N VAL A 46 50.96 13.47 -4.24
CA VAL A 46 49.69 12.93 -4.74
C VAL A 46 49.08 13.99 -5.63
N ILE A 47 49.03 13.68 -6.92
CA ILE A 47 48.23 14.40 -7.91
C ILE A 47 46.77 14.29 -7.43
N VAL A 48 46.21 15.41 -6.96
CA VAL A 48 44.81 15.49 -6.53
C VAL A 48 43.93 15.56 -7.78
N GLU A 49 43.35 14.43 -8.18
CA GLU A 49 42.24 14.43 -9.13
C GLU A 49 40.98 14.96 -8.42
N PRO A 50 40.33 16.03 -8.92
CA PRO A 50 39.13 16.57 -8.28
C PRO A 50 38.01 15.52 -8.21
N PRO A 51 37.27 15.44 -7.10
CA PRO A 51 36.12 14.53 -7.00
C PRO A 51 35.08 14.90 -8.06
N ALA A 52 34.67 13.91 -8.86
CA ALA A 52 33.62 14.08 -9.85
C ALA A 52 32.34 14.59 -9.17
N PRO A 53 31.66 15.61 -9.74
CA PRO A 53 30.42 16.13 -9.18
C PRO A 53 29.34 15.05 -9.15
N PRO A 54 28.46 15.04 -8.12
CA PRO A 54 27.35 14.09 -8.05
C PRO A 54 26.47 14.19 -9.30
N PRO A 55 25.93 13.07 -9.81
CA PRO A 55 25.06 13.09 -10.96
C PRO A 55 23.85 14.00 -10.68
N PRO A 56 23.42 14.81 -11.66
CA PRO A 56 22.27 15.68 -11.49
C PRO A 56 21.01 14.84 -11.14
N PRO A 57 20.09 15.37 -10.32
CA PRO A 57 18.85 14.68 -10.00
C PRO A 57 18.11 14.34 -11.30
N PRO A 58 17.45 13.16 -11.38
CA PRO A 58 16.69 12.80 -12.55
C PRO A 58 15.64 13.89 -12.84
N PRO A 59 15.42 14.24 -14.13
CA PRO A 59 14.44 15.25 -14.48
C PRO A 59 13.06 14.88 -13.91
N PRO A 60 12.23 15.87 -13.52
CA PRO A 60 10.87 15.62 -13.10
C PRO A 60 10.17 14.77 -14.16
N ALA A 61 9.52 13.68 -13.74
CA ALA A 61 8.66 12.91 -14.64
C ALA A 61 7.69 13.87 -15.33
N PRO A 62 7.42 13.71 -16.65
CA PRO A 62 6.54 14.60 -17.38
C PRO A 62 5.25 14.79 -16.60
N VAL A 63 4.93 16.05 -16.32
CA VAL A 63 3.67 16.44 -15.69
C VAL A 63 2.56 15.93 -16.59
N ALA A 64 1.97 14.79 -16.23
CA ALA A 64 0.84 14.23 -16.93
C ALA A 64 -0.18 15.37 -17.08
N ASP A 65 -0.56 15.66 -18.33
CA ASP A 65 -1.59 16.65 -18.64
C ASP A 65 -2.76 16.39 -17.69
N LYS A 66 -3.01 17.33 -16.76
CA LYS A 66 -4.00 17.14 -15.71
C LYS A 66 -5.36 17.01 -16.39
N LYS A 67 -5.81 15.76 -16.60
CA LYS A 67 -7.15 15.48 -17.10
C LYS A 67 -8.15 16.17 -16.19
N VAL A 68 -9.12 16.86 -16.79
CA VAL A 68 -10.20 17.55 -16.06
C VAL A 68 -11.48 16.74 -16.20
N SER A 69 -12.16 16.48 -15.09
CA SER A 69 -13.49 15.87 -15.10
C SER A 69 -14.57 16.95 -15.15
N GLN A 70 -15.54 16.77 -16.04
CA GLN A 70 -16.72 17.65 -16.16
C GLN A 70 -17.94 17.10 -15.40
N ALA A 71 -17.75 16.03 -14.62
CA ALA A 71 -18.80 15.37 -13.85
C ALA A 71 -19.47 16.35 -12.87
N LYS A 72 -20.80 16.29 -12.82
CA LYS A 72 -21.63 17.06 -11.89
C LYS A 72 -22.09 16.24 -10.69
N THR A 73 -21.84 14.93 -10.71
CA THR A 73 -22.23 14.00 -9.62
C THR A 73 -21.11 13.00 -9.34
N ALA A 74 -21.07 12.43 -8.14
CA ALA A 74 -20.13 11.37 -7.79
C ALA A 74 -20.26 10.14 -8.71
N ARG A 75 -21.48 9.84 -9.19
CA ARG A 75 -21.74 8.73 -10.11
C ARG A 75 -21.13 8.97 -11.49
N GLU A 76 -21.21 10.20 -12.01
CA GLU A 76 -20.53 10.58 -13.25
C GLU A 76 -19.02 10.56 -13.06
N TYR A 77 -18.54 11.12 -11.95
CA TYR A 77 -17.11 11.15 -11.65
C TYR A 77 -16.51 9.74 -11.53
N ARG A 78 -17.27 8.79 -10.97
CA ARG A 78 -16.87 7.38 -10.91
C ARG A 78 -16.55 6.81 -12.29
N LYS A 79 -17.30 7.19 -13.34
CA LYS A 79 -17.00 6.75 -14.71
C LYS A 79 -15.68 7.33 -15.23
N ASP A 80 -15.45 8.61 -14.96
CA ASP A 80 -14.19 9.28 -15.32
C ASP A 80 -13.00 8.65 -14.59
N ALA A 81 -13.14 8.38 -13.29
CA ALA A 81 -12.14 7.75 -12.45
C ALA A 81 -11.87 6.29 -12.89
N ALA A 82 -12.91 5.51 -13.19
CA ALA A 82 -12.76 4.14 -13.69
C ALA A 82 -12.04 4.12 -15.05
N SER A 83 -12.40 5.03 -15.96
CA SER A 83 -11.76 5.14 -17.28
C SER A 83 -10.28 5.53 -17.15
N HIS A 84 -9.98 6.43 -16.22
CA HIS A 84 -8.60 6.80 -15.87
C HIS A 84 -7.79 5.62 -15.32
N LEU A 85 -8.37 4.87 -14.37
CA LEU A 85 -7.74 3.67 -13.82
C LEU A 85 -7.45 2.62 -14.90
N TYR A 86 -8.40 2.40 -15.82
CA TYR A 86 -8.23 1.48 -16.94
C TYR A 86 -7.10 1.92 -17.89
N ALA A 87 -7.05 3.21 -18.22
CA ALA A 87 -6.01 3.77 -19.09
C ALA A 87 -4.59 3.52 -18.55
N LEU A 88 -4.41 3.55 -17.21
CA LEU A 88 -3.12 3.31 -16.57
C LEU A 88 -2.82 1.83 -16.29
N ASN A 89 -3.80 0.94 -16.39
CA ASN A 89 -3.68 -0.47 -15.98
C ASN A 89 -4.04 -1.47 -17.09
N GLN A 90 -3.94 -1.08 -18.37
CA GLN A 90 -4.42 -1.88 -19.52
C GLN A 90 -3.96 -3.34 -19.50
N SER A 91 -2.69 -3.61 -19.16
CA SER A 91 -2.13 -4.96 -19.10
C SER A 91 -2.75 -5.85 -18.00
N ARG A 92 -3.33 -5.23 -16.97
CA ARG A 92 -3.94 -5.87 -15.79
C ARG A 92 -5.45 -5.99 -15.91
N LEU A 93 -6.06 -5.47 -16.98
CA LEU A 93 -7.48 -5.66 -17.23
C LEU A 93 -7.76 -7.11 -17.65
N TYR A 94 -8.85 -7.64 -17.12
CA TYR A 94 -9.40 -8.91 -17.58
C TYR A 94 -10.15 -8.67 -18.91
N PRO A 95 -9.90 -9.46 -19.97
CA PRO A 95 -10.59 -9.30 -21.24
C PRO A 95 -11.97 -9.97 -21.23
N GLY A 96 -12.95 -9.33 -21.87
CA GLY A 96 -14.31 -9.88 -22.01
C GLY A 96 -15.07 -9.98 -20.69
N LYS A 97 -16.04 -10.90 -20.63
CA LYS A 97 -16.90 -11.07 -19.45
C LYS A 97 -16.15 -11.79 -18.32
N MET A 98 -16.25 -11.25 -17.12
CA MET A 98 -15.69 -11.87 -15.92
C MET A 98 -16.38 -13.22 -15.60
N PRO A 99 -15.63 -14.27 -15.24
CA PRO A 99 -16.21 -15.54 -14.79
C PRO A 99 -17.05 -15.37 -13.52
N PRO A 100 -18.07 -16.22 -13.29
CA PRO A 100 -18.91 -16.14 -12.08
C PRO A 100 -18.13 -16.36 -10.78
N LEU A 101 -17.15 -17.29 -10.80
CA LEU A 101 -16.27 -17.53 -9.66
C LEU A 101 -15.07 -16.59 -9.74
N LEU A 102 -15.15 -15.50 -8.98
CA LEU A 102 -14.07 -14.56 -8.79
C LEU A 102 -13.15 -15.01 -7.66
N HIS A 103 -11.87 -14.67 -7.78
CA HIS A 103 -10.92 -14.89 -6.70
C HIS A 103 -11.25 -13.98 -5.51
N ALA A 104 -11.60 -12.73 -5.79
CA ALA A 104 -12.03 -11.77 -4.79
C ALA A 104 -12.97 -10.71 -5.39
N VAL A 105 -13.82 -10.16 -4.54
CA VAL A 105 -14.61 -8.97 -4.83
C VAL A 105 -14.41 -7.98 -3.68
N GLY A 106 -13.92 -6.79 -4.01
CA GLY A 106 -13.71 -5.72 -3.06
C GLY A 106 -14.56 -4.50 -3.42
N VAL A 107 -15.09 -3.79 -2.43
CA VAL A 107 -15.75 -2.51 -2.64
C VAL A 107 -14.96 -1.44 -1.92
N LEU A 108 -14.41 -0.51 -2.70
CA LEU A 108 -13.52 0.54 -2.19
C LEU A 108 -14.17 1.90 -2.42
N GLN A 109 -14.21 2.70 -1.37
CA GLN A 109 -14.53 4.11 -1.41
C GLN A 109 -13.22 4.92 -1.47
N VAL A 110 -13.17 5.88 -2.39
CA VAL A 110 -12.01 6.72 -2.66
C VAL A 110 -12.42 8.18 -2.55
N GLU A 111 -11.66 8.97 -1.79
CA GLU A 111 -11.81 10.41 -1.71
C GLU A 111 -10.73 11.10 -2.54
N ILE A 112 -11.16 12.01 -3.42
CA ILE A 112 -10.32 12.81 -4.31
C ILE A 112 -10.48 14.30 -3.99
N ASP A 113 -9.35 14.99 -3.85
CA ASP A 113 -9.32 16.44 -3.60
C ASP A 113 -9.45 17.28 -4.89
N GLN A 114 -9.43 18.61 -4.70
CA GLN A 114 -9.50 19.63 -5.76
C GLN A 114 -8.36 19.60 -6.77
N ARG A 115 -7.30 18.83 -6.52
CA ARG A 115 -6.12 18.71 -7.38
C ARG A 115 -6.03 17.33 -8.03
N GLY A 116 -7.00 16.44 -7.78
CA GLY A 116 -6.96 15.05 -8.24
C GLY A 116 -6.15 14.13 -7.33
N GLY A 117 -5.73 14.59 -6.15
CA GLY A 117 -5.01 13.79 -5.16
C GLY A 117 -5.94 12.83 -4.43
N VAL A 118 -5.46 11.61 -4.17
CA VAL A 118 -6.16 10.63 -3.32
C VAL A 118 -5.90 11.00 -1.87
N THR A 119 -6.93 11.43 -1.15
CA THR A 119 -6.82 11.85 0.25
C THR A 119 -7.19 10.74 1.23
N HIS A 120 -8.14 9.88 0.86
CA HIS A 120 -8.59 8.80 1.72
C HIS A 120 -9.03 7.57 0.93
N LEU A 121 -8.77 6.39 1.48
CA LEU A 121 -9.22 5.09 0.98
C LEU A 121 -9.93 4.37 2.11
N SER A 122 -11.17 3.92 1.87
CA SER A 122 -11.99 3.22 2.86
C SER A 122 -12.65 1.99 2.24
N TRP A 123 -12.40 0.82 2.82
CA TRP A 123 -13.00 -0.43 2.38
C TRP A 123 -14.44 -0.54 2.85
N MET A 124 -15.39 -0.46 1.92
CA MET A 124 -16.81 -0.74 2.19
C MET A 124 -17.06 -2.25 2.31
N ARG A 125 -16.33 -3.03 1.50
CA ARG A 125 -16.25 -4.49 1.59
C ARG A 125 -14.82 -4.93 1.28
N ALA A 126 -14.07 -5.27 2.32
CA ALA A 126 -12.72 -5.79 2.17
C ALA A 126 -12.72 -7.28 1.80
N PRO A 127 -12.00 -7.72 0.76
CA PRO A 127 -11.77 -9.13 0.47
C PRO A 127 -10.74 -9.72 1.46
N ARG A 128 -11.13 -9.90 2.72
CA ARG A 128 -10.22 -10.29 3.82
C ARG A 128 -9.52 -11.63 3.63
N HIS A 129 -10.08 -12.53 2.81
CA HIS A 129 -9.47 -13.81 2.46
C HIS A 129 -8.31 -13.66 1.44
N ALA A 130 -8.18 -12.50 0.82
CA ALA A 130 -7.16 -12.18 -0.19
C ALA A 130 -6.49 -10.82 0.13
N PRO A 131 -5.63 -10.77 1.18
CA PRO A 131 -4.98 -9.53 1.62
C PRO A 131 -4.00 -8.96 0.56
N ASP A 132 -3.45 -9.81 -0.29
CA ASP A 132 -2.66 -9.44 -1.46
C ASP A 132 -3.48 -8.61 -2.47
N VAL A 133 -4.73 -9.03 -2.74
CA VAL A 133 -5.66 -8.27 -3.60
C VAL A 133 -5.96 -6.89 -3.01
N MET A 134 -6.14 -6.79 -1.69
CA MET A 134 -6.34 -5.50 -1.03
C MET A 134 -5.15 -4.56 -1.26
N ALA A 135 -3.93 -5.05 -1.03
CA ALA A 135 -2.71 -4.28 -1.22
C ALA A 135 -2.54 -3.84 -2.69
N GLU A 136 -2.84 -4.72 -3.64
CA GLU A 136 -2.76 -4.39 -5.06
C GLU A 136 -3.79 -3.34 -5.49
N ILE A 137 -5.02 -3.42 -4.98
CA ILE A 137 -6.06 -2.43 -5.28
C ILE A 137 -5.66 -1.06 -4.71
N GLU A 138 -5.26 -0.97 -3.44
CA GLU A 138 -4.83 0.28 -2.83
C GLU A 138 -3.63 0.89 -3.55
N LYS A 139 -2.64 0.05 -3.92
CA LYS A 139 -1.48 0.45 -4.70
C LYS A 139 -1.91 1.02 -6.07
N SER A 140 -2.81 0.33 -6.76
CA SER A 140 -3.28 0.76 -8.09
C SER A 140 -3.97 2.13 -8.03
N VAL A 141 -4.80 2.36 -7.00
CA VAL A 141 -5.46 3.66 -6.80
C VAL A 141 -4.43 4.75 -6.47
N ARG A 142 -3.50 4.51 -5.56
CA ARG A 142 -2.48 5.51 -5.20
C ARG A 142 -1.56 5.85 -6.37
N GLN A 143 -1.16 4.85 -7.17
CA GLN A 143 -0.31 5.05 -8.35
C GLN A 143 -1.04 5.74 -9.52
N ALA A 144 -2.37 5.71 -9.52
CA ALA A 144 -3.16 6.42 -10.51
C ALA A 144 -3.30 7.92 -10.22
N ALA A 145 -2.82 8.41 -9.08
CA ALA A 145 -2.80 9.83 -8.81
C ALA A 145 -1.79 10.57 -9.73
N PRO A 146 -2.13 11.77 -10.22
CA PRO A 146 -3.40 12.47 -10.01
C PRO A 146 -4.55 11.90 -10.84
N PHE A 147 -5.73 11.79 -10.22
CA PHE A 147 -7.00 11.50 -10.88
C PHE A 147 -7.52 12.72 -11.66
N PRO A 148 -8.49 12.55 -12.58
CA PRO A 148 -9.12 13.67 -13.26
C PRO A 148 -9.65 14.71 -12.26
N VAL A 149 -9.27 15.98 -12.46
CA VAL A 149 -9.57 17.05 -11.51
C VAL A 149 -11.09 17.32 -11.47
N PRO A 150 -11.77 17.20 -10.31
CA PRO A 150 -13.22 17.33 -10.20
C PRO A 150 -13.68 18.80 -10.16
N VAL A 151 -13.41 19.58 -11.20
CA VAL A 151 -13.55 21.05 -11.17
C VAL A 151 -14.95 21.57 -10.81
N ARG A 152 -16.01 20.81 -11.09
CA ARG A 152 -17.40 21.19 -10.73
C ARG A 152 -17.83 20.76 -9.34
N LEU A 153 -17.16 19.78 -8.75
CA LEU A 153 -17.48 19.23 -7.42
C LEU A 153 -16.55 19.80 -6.34
N GLY A 154 -15.36 20.28 -6.72
CA GLY A 154 -14.29 20.66 -5.81
C GLY A 154 -13.62 19.43 -5.20
N LYS A 155 -14.35 18.61 -4.45
CA LYS A 155 -13.87 17.31 -3.97
C LYS A 155 -14.94 16.26 -4.23
N VAL A 156 -14.55 15.00 -4.28
CA VAL A 156 -15.49 13.93 -4.55
C VAL A 156 -15.10 12.65 -3.84
N THR A 157 -16.09 12.01 -3.24
CA THR A 157 -15.99 10.65 -2.75
C THR A 157 -16.80 9.76 -3.68
N TYR A 158 -16.18 8.72 -4.22
CA TYR A 158 -16.86 7.73 -5.06
C TYR A 158 -16.59 6.32 -4.56
N THR A 159 -17.49 5.39 -4.87
CA THR A 159 -17.38 3.98 -4.50
C THR A 159 -17.46 3.12 -5.75
N ASP A 160 -16.49 2.21 -5.91
CA ASP A 160 -16.46 1.26 -7.02
C ASP A 160 -16.22 -0.16 -6.52
N THR A 161 -16.69 -1.14 -7.30
CA THR A 161 -16.51 -2.56 -7.02
C THR A 161 -15.40 -3.10 -7.91
N TRP A 162 -14.39 -3.68 -7.27
CA TRP A 162 -13.25 -4.34 -7.89
C TRP A 162 -13.52 -5.83 -7.98
N LEU A 163 -13.56 -6.32 -9.22
CA LEU A 163 -13.75 -7.72 -9.56
C LEU A 163 -12.37 -8.30 -9.86
N TRP A 164 -11.93 -9.27 -9.08
CA TRP A 164 -10.58 -9.82 -9.20
C TRP A 164 -10.59 -11.27 -9.68
N HIS A 165 -9.89 -11.54 -10.77
CA HIS A 165 -9.71 -12.89 -11.29
C HIS A 165 -8.45 -13.54 -10.72
N LYS A 166 -8.44 -14.87 -10.59
CA LYS A 166 -7.30 -15.65 -10.06
C LYS A 166 -6.00 -15.47 -10.84
N SER A 167 -6.06 -14.94 -12.07
CA SER A 167 -4.87 -14.61 -12.87
C SER A 167 -4.19 -13.29 -12.47
N GLY A 168 -4.68 -12.59 -11.44
CA GLY A 168 -4.18 -11.25 -11.07
C GLY A 168 -4.72 -10.10 -11.96
N LYS A 169 -5.69 -10.40 -12.83
CA LYS A 169 -6.36 -9.41 -13.68
C LYS A 169 -7.67 -8.96 -13.03
N PHE A 170 -8.10 -7.74 -13.31
CA PHE A 170 -9.29 -7.17 -12.69
C PHE A 170 -10.21 -6.46 -13.68
N GLN A 171 -11.44 -6.19 -13.22
CA GLN A 171 -12.37 -5.23 -13.81
C GLN A 171 -13.01 -4.37 -12.73
N LEU A 172 -13.40 -3.16 -13.09
CA LEU A 172 -14.25 -2.29 -12.29
C LEU A 172 -15.69 -2.47 -12.73
N ASP A 173 -16.60 -2.65 -11.79
CA ASP A 173 -18.04 -2.79 -12.04
C ASP A 173 -18.61 -1.60 -12.82
N THR A 174 -18.06 -0.41 -12.62
CA THR A 174 -18.48 0.79 -13.38
C THR A 174 -18.32 0.65 -14.90
N LEU A 175 -17.36 -0.15 -15.38
CA LEU A 175 -17.03 -0.32 -16.80
C LEU A 175 -17.22 -1.75 -17.30
N THR A 176 -17.64 -2.69 -16.45
CA THR A 176 -17.88 -4.06 -16.91
C THR A 176 -19.20 -4.12 -17.69
N GLU A 177 -19.14 -4.77 -18.85
CA GLU A 177 -20.32 -5.10 -19.64
C GLU A 177 -20.96 -6.37 -19.05
N GLY A 178 -21.80 -6.20 -18.03
CA GLY A 178 -22.71 -7.26 -17.57
C GLY A 178 -22.20 -8.12 -16.41
N GLN A 179 -22.68 -7.77 -15.21
CA GLN A 179 -22.95 -8.72 -14.12
C GLN A 179 -24.44 -8.79 -13.76
N LEU A 180 -25.30 -8.11 -14.55
CA LEU A 180 -26.76 -8.14 -14.41
C LEU A 180 -27.37 -9.34 -15.14
#